data_AF-A0A6C0I697-F1
#
_entry.id   AF-A0A6C0I697-F1
#
_cell.length_a   1.000
_cell.length_b   1.000
_cell.length_c   1.000
_cell.angle_alpha   90.00
_cell.angle_beta   90.00
_cell.angle_gamma   90.00
#
_symmetry.space_group_name_H-M   'P 1'
#
loop_
_entity.id
_entity.type
_entity.pdbx_description
1 polymer ?
#
loop_
_entity_poly.entity_id
_entity_poly.type
_entity_poly.pdbx_seq_one_letter_code
_entity_poly.pdbx_strand_id
1 'polypeptide(L)'
;MNILQTVILWLFLNILIVIAMQLALFTQTTGELKTASMVEKIITSEFWATVEWVFVIPAQRLGILFLNPAQLAMSSYIFNFMSQIFSNSFWLKLPTTIDDYAGMTIILLGLYFAKFRIFG
;
A
#
# COMPACT_ATOMS: atom_id res chain seq x y z
N MET A 1 24.64 6.37 -0.27
CA MET A 1 23.53 6.31 -1.26
C MET A 1 23.11 7.74 -1.52
N ASN A 2 23.04 8.17 -2.78
CA ASN A 2 22.55 9.52 -3.08
C ASN A 2 21.01 9.59 -2.94
N ILE A 3 20.44 10.79 -2.86
CA ILE A 3 19.00 10.97 -2.65
C ILE A 3 18.15 10.26 -3.72
N LEU A 4 18.62 10.26 -4.97
CA LEU A 4 17.95 9.61 -6.09
C LEU A 4 17.87 8.08 -5.89
N GLN A 5 18.98 7.44 -5.53
CA GLN A 5 19.03 6.01 -5.22
C GLN A 5 18.13 5.66 -4.03
N THR A 6 18.08 6.52 -3.01
CA THR A 6 17.18 6.37 -1.86
C THR A 6 15.72 6.39 -2.28
N VAL A 7 15.31 7.35 -3.11
CA VAL A 7 13.94 7.45 -3.63
C VAL A 7 13.60 6.25 -4.52
N ILE A 8 14.50 5.83 -5.41
CA ILE A 8 14.27 4.66 -6.28
C ILE A 8 14.10 3.39 -5.46
N LEU A 9 14.98 3.15 -4.47
CA LEU A 9 14.86 1.99 -3.59
C LEU A 9 13.58 2.05 -2.77
N TRP A 10 13.19 3.23 -2.29
CA TRP A 10 11.94 3.43 -1.57
C TRP A 10 10.72 3.09 -2.44
N LEU A 11 10.68 3.55 -3.70
CA LEU A 11 9.63 3.21 -4.65
C LEU A 11 9.58 1.70 -4.91
N PHE A 12 10.75 1.09 -5.12
CA PHE A 12 10.85 -0.36 -5.32
C PHE A 12 10.28 -1.15 -4.14
N LEU A 13 10.62 -0.77 -2.91
CA LEU A 13 10.06 -1.41 -1.71
C LEU A 13 8.54 -1.26 -1.63
N ASN A 14 8.00 -0.08 -1.94
CA ASN A 14 6.54 0.12 -1.97
C ASN A 14 5.84 -0.74 -3.04
N ILE A 15 6.48 -0.98 -4.19
CA ILE A 15 5.98 -1.91 -5.20
C ILE A 15 5.95 -3.35 -4.65
N LEU A 16 7.00 -3.77 -3.94
CA LEU A 16 7.03 -5.11 -3.32
C LEU A 16 5.95 -5.29 -2.25
N ILE A 17 5.66 -4.24 -1.46
CA ILE A 17 4.54 -4.22 -0.50
C ILE A 17 3.22 -4.45 -1.23
N VAL A 18 2.97 -3.69 -2.30
CA VAL A 18 1.76 -3.84 -3.13
C VAL A 18 1.65 -5.25 -3.70
N ILE A 19 2.74 -5.83 -4.20
CA ILE A 19 2.75 -7.21 -4.71
C ILE A 19 2.42 -8.20 -3.60
N ALA A 20 3.03 -8.08 -2.42
CA ALA A 20 2.77 -8.95 -1.28
C ALA A 20 1.30 -8.89 -0.85
N MET A 21 0.71 -7.69 -0.76
CA MET A 21 -0.72 -7.52 -0.49
C MET A 21 -1.61 -8.17 -1.55
N GLN A 22 -1.25 -8.06 -2.83
CA GLN A 22 -2.03 -8.67 -3.90
C GLN A 22 -1.95 -10.20 -3.87
N LEU A 23 -0.79 -10.76 -3.56
CA LEU A 23 -0.64 -12.20 -3.36
C LEU A 23 -1.45 -12.67 -2.14
N ALA A 24 -1.46 -11.89 -1.06
CA ALA A 24 -2.29 -12.17 0.11
C ALA A 24 -3.77 -12.22 -0.28
N LEU A 25 -4.27 -11.18 -0.93
CA LEU A 25 -5.65 -11.10 -1.39
C LEU A 25 -5.99 -12.19 -2.41
N PHE A 26 -5.06 -12.52 -3.30
CA PHE A 26 -5.21 -13.63 -4.24
C PHE A 26 -5.40 -14.96 -3.51
N THR A 27 -4.51 -15.29 -2.57
CA THR A 27 -4.61 -16.54 -1.81
C THR A 27 -5.90 -16.63 -0.99
N GLN A 28 -6.40 -15.51 -0.46
CA GLN A 28 -7.66 -15.49 0.28
C GLN A 28 -8.90 -15.61 -0.62
N THR A 29 -8.82 -15.12 -1.86
CA THR A 29 -9.96 -15.05 -2.79
C THR A 29 -9.99 -16.18 -3.81
N THR A 30 -8.99 -17.08 -3.81
CA THR A 30 -8.91 -18.22 -4.74
C THR A 30 -8.62 -19.54 -4.04
N GLY A 31 -9.01 -20.64 -4.70
CA GLY A 31 -8.72 -22.00 -4.24
C GLY A 31 -9.45 -22.42 -2.96
N GLU A 32 -8.79 -23.30 -2.20
CA GLU A 32 -9.30 -23.99 -1.00
C GLU A 32 -9.56 -23.01 0.17
N LEU A 33 -8.89 -21.86 0.18
CA LEU A 33 -9.03 -20.85 1.24
C LEU A 33 -10.37 -20.13 1.23
N LYS A 34 -11.11 -20.13 0.12
CA LYS A 34 -12.49 -19.59 0.11
C LYS A 34 -13.39 -20.34 1.10
N THR A 35 -13.27 -21.67 1.10
CA THR A 35 -14.06 -22.60 1.92
C THR A 35 -13.35 -23.01 3.22
N ALA A 36 -12.09 -22.64 3.39
CA ALA A 36 -11.31 -22.93 4.59
C ALA A 36 -11.92 -22.30 5.86
N SER A 37 -11.57 -22.91 6.99
CA SER A 37 -11.97 -22.45 8.31
C SER A 37 -11.41 -21.05 8.62
N MET A 38 -12.04 -20.36 9.57
CA MET A 38 -11.58 -19.02 9.97
C MET A 38 -10.14 -19.02 10.47
N VAL A 39 -9.70 -20.09 11.15
CA VAL A 39 -8.33 -20.22 11.68
C VAL A 39 -7.31 -20.27 10.55
N GLU A 40 -7.55 -21.06 9.50
CA GLU A 40 -6.66 -21.16 8.34
C GLU A 40 -6.55 -19.84 7.58
N LYS A 41 -7.67 -19.10 7.48
CA LYS A 41 -7.69 -17.74 6.91
C LYS A 41 -6.82 -16.78 7.71
N ILE A 42 -6.94 -16.79 9.05
CA ILE A 42 -6.11 -15.94 9.92
C ILE A 42 -4.63 -16.29 9.77
N ILE A 43 -4.26 -17.58 9.85
CA ILE A 43 -2.86 -18.00 9.71
C ILE A 43 -2.27 -17.56 8.37
N THR A 44 -3.02 -17.72 7.28
CA THR A 44 -2.57 -17.29 5.96
C THR A 44 -2.43 -15.77 5.89
N SER A 45 -3.32 -15.02 6.54
CA SER A 45 -3.26 -13.55 6.62
C SER A 45 -2.05 -13.08 7.40
N GLU A 46 -1.76 -13.70 8.55
CA GLU A 46 -0.58 -13.42 9.37
C GLU A 46 0.73 -13.75 8.66
N PHE A 47 0.76 -14.84 7.89
CA PHE A 47 1.92 -15.19 7.06
C PHE A 47 2.23 -14.08 6.05
N TRP A 48 1.23 -13.64 5.28
CA TRP A 48 1.43 -12.59 4.29
C TRP A 48 1.72 -11.23 4.92
N ALA A 49 1.08 -10.90 6.05
CA ALA A 49 1.40 -9.70 6.81
C ALA A 49 2.88 -9.71 7.24
N THR A 50 3.38 -10.86 7.73
CA THR A 50 4.79 -11.01 8.13
C THR A 50 5.75 -10.79 6.94
N VAL A 51 5.42 -11.34 5.76
CA VAL A 51 6.19 -11.10 4.53
C VAL A 51 6.15 -9.63 4.13
N GLU A 52 5.00 -8.99 4.21
CA GLU A 52 4.82 -7.57 3.91
C GLU A 52 5.69 -6.70 4.83
N TRP A 53 5.75 -7.01 6.12
CA TRP A 53 6.55 -6.29 7.12
C TRP A 53 8.05 -6.23 6.78
N VAL A 54 8.59 -7.26 6.11
CA VAL A 54 9.99 -7.27 5.64
C VAL A 54 10.27 -6.09 4.70
N PHE A 55 9.28 -5.64 3.94
CA PHE A 55 9.40 -4.51 3.01
C PHE A 55 8.88 -3.20 3.61
N VAL A 56 7.83 -3.24 4.43
CA VAL A 56 7.26 -2.05 5.09
C VAL A 56 8.27 -1.37 5.99
N ILE A 57 8.97 -2.10 6.86
CA ILE A 57 9.93 -1.51 7.80
C ILE A 57 11.03 -0.71 7.08
N PRO A 58 11.77 -1.27 6.11
CA PRO A 58 12.77 -0.50 5.39
C PRO A 58 12.15 0.63 4.53
N ALA A 59 10.96 0.44 3.94
CA ALA A 59 10.28 1.50 3.20
C ALA A 59 9.95 2.70 4.09
N GLN A 60 9.41 2.47 5.29
CA GLN A 60 9.11 3.53 6.24
C GLN A 60 10.39 4.25 6.69
N ARG A 61 11.46 3.51 7.02
CA ARG A 61 12.74 4.09 7.43
C ARG A 61 13.38 4.95 6.35
N LEU A 62 13.37 4.51 5.10
CA LEU A 62 13.91 5.28 3.98
C LEU A 62 13.05 6.50 3.64
N GLY A 63 11.72 6.36 3.74
CA GLY A 63 10.78 7.44 3.42
C GLY A 63 10.94 8.65 4.34
N ILE A 64 11.21 8.44 5.64
CA ILE A 64 11.42 9.53 6.62
C ILE A 64 12.62 10.42 6.25
N LEU A 65 13.58 9.92 5.45
CA LEU A 65 14.76 10.70 5.05
C LEU A 65 14.41 11.87 4.11
N PHE A 66 13.26 11.84 3.44
CA PHE A 66 12.88 12.86 2.45
C PHE A 66 11.39 13.23 2.42
N LEU A 67 10.54 12.51 3.16
CA LEU A 67 9.13 12.84 3.39
C LEU A 67 8.90 13.11 4.87
N ASN A 68 8.04 14.07 5.19
CA ASN A 68 7.57 14.21 6.55
C ASN A 68 6.61 13.05 6.93
N PRO A 69 6.38 12.77 8.22
CA PRO A 69 5.54 11.63 8.63
C PRO A 69 4.13 11.63 8.04
N ALA A 70 3.53 12.81 7.85
CA ALA A 70 2.20 12.93 7.25
C ALA A 70 2.22 12.57 5.75
N GLN A 71 3.22 13.05 5.01
CA GLN A 71 3.43 12.71 3.60
C GLN A 71 3.73 11.23 3.42
N LEU A 72 4.52 10.65 4.30
CA LEU A 72 4.84 9.22 4.27
C LEU A 72 3.60 8.38 4.50
N ALA A 73 2.79 8.69 5.53
CA ALA A 73 1.53 7.99 5.78
C ALA A 73 0.53 8.13 4.62
N MET A 74 0.38 9.34 4.08
CA MET A 74 -0.48 9.59 2.92
C MET A 74 0.01 8.87 1.67
N SER A 75 1.32 8.74 1.47
CA SER A 75 1.87 8.01 0.32
C SER A 75 1.50 6.52 0.35
N SER A 76 1.44 5.89 1.52
CA SER A 76 1.00 4.49 1.64
C SER A 76 -0.45 4.30 1.13
N TYR A 77 -1.34 5.26 1.39
CA TYR A 77 -2.70 5.21 0.86
C TYR A 77 -2.74 5.33 -0.67
N ILE A 78 -1.82 6.08 -1.28
CA ILE A 78 -1.71 6.15 -2.74
C ILE A 78 -1.35 4.77 -3.31
N PHE A 79 -0.34 4.10 -2.75
CA PHE A 79 0.05 2.76 -3.20
C PHE A 79 -1.08 1.74 -3.02
N ASN A 80 -1.78 1.78 -1.89
CA ASN A 80 -2.94 0.93 -1.63
C ASN A 80 -4.08 1.20 -2.62
N PHE A 81 -4.36 2.46 -2.94
CA PHE A 81 -5.40 2.81 -3.91
C PHE A 81 -5.04 2.37 -5.34
N MET A 82 -3.77 2.52 -5.76
CA MET A 82 -3.31 1.98 -7.04
C MET A 82 -3.44 0.46 -7.10
N SER A 83 -3.09 -0.22 -6.01
CA SER A 83 -3.29 -1.67 -5.85
C SER A 83 -4.76 -2.05 -5.95
N GLN A 84 -5.64 -1.31 -5.28
CA GLN A 84 -7.08 -1.51 -5.31
C GLN A 84 -7.64 -1.33 -6.73
N ILE A 85 -7.26 -0.27 -7.46
CA ILE A 85 -7.67 -0.09 -8.87
C ILE A 85 -7.25 -1.30 -9.71
N PHE A 86 -6.00 -1.75 -9.56
CA PHE A 86 -5.50 -2.90 -10.30
C PHE A 86 -6.28 -4.17 -9.96
N SER A 87 -6.48 -4.46 -8.68
CA SER A 87 -7.23 -5.64 -8.23
C SER A 87 -8.69 -5.58 -8.67
N ASN A 88 -9.37 -4.45 -8.47
CA ASN A 88 -10.76 -4.27 -8.83
C ASN A 88 -10.99 -4.42 -10.35
N SER A 89 -10.09 -3.85 -11.16
CA SER A 89 -10.21 -3.88 -12.62
C SER A 89 -9.85 -5.24 -13.22
N PHE A 90 -8.70 -5.82 -12.83
CA PHE A 90 -8.17 -7.03 -13.46
C PHE A 90 -8.56 -8.32 -12.73
N TRP A 91 -8.69 -8.27 -11.40
CA TRP A 91 -8.90 -9.45 -10.57
C TRP A 91 -10.37 -9.66 -10.18
N LEU A 92 -10.88 -8.77 -9.32
CA LEU A 92 -12.18 -8.90 -8.68
C LEU A 92 -13.33 -8.49 -9.61
N LYS A 93 -13.05 -7.74 -10.67
CA LYS A 93 -14.05 -7.16 -11.59
C LYS A 93 -15.16 -6.40 -10.85
N LEU A 94 -14.77 -5.73 -9.77
CA LEU A 94 -15.66 -4.91 -8.96
C LEU A 94 -15.50 -3.44 -9.35
N PRO A 95 -16.59 -2.65 -9.40
CA PRO A 95 -16.47 -1.22 -9.62
C PRO A 95 -15.77 -0.57 -8.42
N THR A 96 -14.72 0.20 -8.67
CA THR A 96 -14.18 1.13 -7.68
C THR A 96 -15.21 2.23 -7.44
N THR A 97 -15.58 2.44 -6.19
CA THR A 97 -16.71 3.31 -5.82
C THR A 97 -16.33 4.78 -5.94
N ILE A 98 -17.34 5.65 -6.06
CA ILE A 98 -17.12 7.11 -6.07
C ILE A 98 -16.44 7.56 -4.77
N ASP A 99 -16.77 6.90 -3.65
CA ASP A 99 -16.18 7.17 -2.34
C ASP A 99 -14.67 6.90 -2.33
N ASP A 100 -14.21 5.83 -2.99
CA ASP A 100 -12.78 5.53 -3.13
C ASP A 100 -12.04 6.64 -3.91
N TYR A 101 -12.61 7.11 -5.02
CA TYR A 101 -12.03 8.19 -5.83
C TYR A 101 -12.05 9.55 -5.11
N ALA A 102 -13.13 9.84 -4.38
CA ALA A 102 -13.25 11.05 -3.58
C ALA A 102 -12.21 11.06 -2.46
N GLY A 103 -12.07 9.95 -1.72
CA GLY A 103 -11.04 9.76 -0.70
C GLY A 103 -9.64 9.97 -1.25
N MET A 104 -9.33 9.36 -2.41
CA MET A 104 -8.04 9.54 -3.07
C MET A 104 -7.78 11.02 -3.44
N THR A 105 -8.78 11.72 -3.95
CA THR A 105 -8.66 13.14 -4.29
C THR A 105 -8.33 13.99 -3.06
N ILE A 106 -8.97 13.71 -1.92
CA ILE A 106 -8.69 14.38 -0.65
C ILE A 106 -7.26 14.11 -0.19
N ILE A 107 -6.78 12.86 -0.33
CA ILE A 107 -5.41 12.50 0.05
C ILE A 107 -4.37 13.21 -0.83
N LEU A 108 -4.62 13.31 -2.14
CA LEU A 108 -3.74 14.06 -3.05
C LEU A 108 -3.70 15.55 -2.71
N LEU A 109 -4.85 16.15 -2.40
CA LEU A 109 -4.92 17.52 -1.88
C LEU A 109 -4.15 17.66 -0.56
N GLY A 110 -4.34 16.71 0.37
CA GLY A 110 -3.62 16.67 1.64
C GLY A 110 -2.10 16.62 1.48
N LEU A 111 -1.61 15.81 0.53
CA LEU A 111 -0.20 15.74 0.16
C LEU A 111 0.33 17.06 -0.42
N TYR A 112 -0.45 17.70 -1.29
CA TYR A 112 -0.13 19.02 -1.84
C TYR A 112 -0.03 20.06 -0.72
N PHE A 113 -1.02 20.14 0.16
CA PHE A 113 -1.03 21.09 1.30
C PHE A 113 0.06 20.78 2.33
N ALA A 114 0.39 19.51 2.56
CA ALA A 114 1.47 19.12 3.47
C ALA A 114 2.85 19.63 3.01
N LYS A 115 3.03 19.94 1.72
CA LYS A 115 4.23 20.61 1.21
C LYS A 115 4.34 22.06 1.70
N PHE A 116 3.22 22.74 1.94
CA PHE A 116 3.16 24.15 2.36
C PHE A 116 3.25 24.34 3.88
N ARG A 117 3.15 23.27 4.67
CA ARG A 117 3.28 23.32 6.14
C ARG A 117 4.72 23.53 6.65
N ILE A 118 5.66 23.82 5.74
CA ILE A 118 7.01 24.33 6.07
C ILE A 118 6.98 25.86 6.30
N PHE A 119 5.88 26.56 6.02
CA PHE A 119 5.70 27.98 6.38
C PHE A 119 4.88 28.16 7.68
N GLY A 120 5.31 27.44 8.71
CA GLY A 120 5.13 27.78 10.12
C GLY A 120 6.47 27.59 10.79
#